data_AF-A0A3C0TVD4-F1
#
_entry.id   AF-A0A3C0TVD4-F1
#
_cell.length_a   1.000
_cell.length_b   1.000
_cell.length_c   1.000
_cell.angle_alpha   90.00
_cell.angle_beta   90.00
_cell.angle_gamma   90.00
#
_symmetry.space_group_name_H-M   'P 1'
#
loop_
_entity.id
_entity.type
_entity.pdbx_description
1 polymer ?
#
loop_
_entity_poly.entity_id
_entity_poly.type
_entity_poly.pdbx_seq_one_letter_code
_entity_poly.pdbx_strand_id
1 'polypeptide(L)'
;MPRNLPNSLTYGRIALIPLLVMTFYFQGDAADWTALGIFILAGITDFFDGYLARSMQQQSTLGAMLDPIADKLLVGAAIVMLVYSRRIDGITVIPAVIILCREFLVSGLREFLASLKVSVPVSRPAKWKTAG
;
A
#
# COMPACT_ATOMS: atom_id res chain seq x y z
N MET A 1 21.97 -2.29 -19.86
CA MET A 1 20.80 -1.58 -19.29
C MET A 1 20.44 -2.28 -18.00
N PRO A 2 20.80 -1.77 -16.81
CA PRO A 2 20.55 -2.53 -15.59
C PRO A 2 19.04 -2.57 -15.34
N ARG A 3 18.51 -3.78 -15.15
CA ARG A 3 17.09 -4.07 -14.95
C ARG A 3 16.61 -3.37 -13.68
N ASN A 4 15.64 -2.48 -13.84
CA ASN A 4 14.91 -1.80 -12.77
C ASN A 4 13.98 -2.79 -12.03
N LEU A 5 14.55 -3.81 -11.38
CA LEU A 5 13.85 -4.78 -10.53
C LEU A 5 12.83 -4.11 -9.60
N PRO A 6 13.17 -3.06 -8.83
CA PRO A 6 12.19 -2.44 -7.93
C PRO A 6 11.02 -1.76 -8.66
N ASN A 7 11.20 -1.28 -9.89
CA ASN A 7 10.11 -0.65 -10.65
C ASN A 7 9.12 -1.70 -11.18
N SER A 8 9.62 -2.86 -11.63
CA SER A 8 8.80 -3.98 -12.08
C SER A 8 7.86 -4.52 -11.00
N LEU A 9 8.24 -4.42 -9.73
CA LEU A 9 7.47 -4.89 -8.59
C LEU A 9 6.33 -3.93 -8.24
N THR A 10 6.56 -2.61 -8.24
CA THR A 10 5.47 -1.62 -8.10
C THR A 10 4.45 -1.73 -9.24
N TYR A 11 4.91 -2.01 -10.47
CA TYR A 11 4.01 -2.31 -11.58
C TYR A 11 3.22 -3.61 -11.38
N GLY A 12 3.85 -4.65 -10.79
CA GLY A 12 3.17 -5.88 -10.40
C GLY A 12 2.03 -5.63 -9.41
N ARG A 13 2.26 -4.79 -8.38
CA ARG A 13 1.21 -4.41 -7.42
C ARG A 13 0.05 -3.66 -8.09
N ILE A 14 0.37 -2.68 -8.94
CA ILE A 14 -0.65 -1.93 -9.69
C ILE A 14 -1.46 -2.86 -10.60
N ALA A 15 -0.84 -3.90 -11.18
CA ALA A 15 -1.51 -4.90 -12.00
C ALA A 15 -2.37 -5.89 -11.19
N LEU A 16 -2.06 -6.12 -9.91
CA LEU A 16 -2.87 -6.96 -9.01
C LEU A 16 -4.19 -6.26 -8.60
N ILE A 17 -4.25 -4.93 -8.59
CA ILE A 17 -5.46 -4.17 -8.27
C ILE A 17 -6.62 -4.48 -9.24
N PRO A 18 -6.48 -4.35 -10.58
CA PRO A 18 -7.55 -4.70 -11.51
C PRO A 18 -7.87 -6.19 -11.49
N LEU A 19 -6.90 -7.07 -11.20
CA LEU A 19 -7.15 -8.50 -11.03
C LEU A 19 -8.04 -8.77 -9.80
N LEU A 20 -7.76 -8.11 -8.68
CA LEU A 20 -8.60 -8.15 -7.49
C LEU A 20 -9.99 -7.61 -7.81
N VAL A 21 -10.10 -6.46 -8.47
CA VAL A 21 -11.39 -5.90 -8.91
C VAL A 21 -12.16 -6.88 -9.79
N MET A 22 -11.51 -7.56 -10.73
CA MET A 22 -12.17 -8.56 -11.59
C MET A 22 -12.79 -9.71 -10.80
N THR A 23 -12.17 -10.17 -9.70
CA THR A 23 -12.74 -11.27 -8.90
C THR A 23 -14.11 -10.94 -8.31
N PHE A 24 -14.36 -9.67 -7.97
CA PHE A 24 -15.66 -9.22 -7.45
C PHE A 24 -16.77 -9.13 -8.51
N TYR A 25 -16.46 -9.25 -9.80
CA TYR A 25 -17.47 -9.37 -10.86
C TYR A 25 -18.00 -10.80 -11.03
N PHE A 26 -17.31 -11.80 -10.48
CA PHE A 26 -17.76 -13.18 -10.47
C PHE A 26 -18.50 -13.47 -9.15
N GLN A 27 -19.63 -14.16 -9.21
CA GLN A 27 -20.45 -14.50 -8.04
C GLN A 27 -20.17 -15.93 -7.58
N GLY A 28 -20.02 -16.13 -6.27
CA GLY A 28 -19.89 -17.44 -5.61
C GLY A 28 -18.74 -17.51 -4.61
N ASP A 29 -18.81 -18.46 -3.66
CA ASP A 29 -17.81 -18.59 -2.58
C ASP A 29 -16.38 -18.74 -3.12
N ALA A 30 -16.22 -19.41 -4.26
CA ALA A 30 -14.93 -19.55 -4.92
C ALA A 30 -14.32 -18.18 -5.32
N ALA A 31 -15.14 -17.22 -5.75
CA ALA A 31 -14.67 -15.88 -6.09
C ALA A 31 -14.17 -15.13 -4.85
N ASP A 32 -14.86 -15.25 -3.71
CA ASP A 32 -14.44 -14.63 -2.44
C ASP A 32 -13.11 -15.22 -1.94
N TRP A 33 -12.95 -16.55 -2.00
CA TRP A 33 -11.69 -17.22 -1.65
C TRP A 33 -10.55 -16.82 -2.59
N THR A 34 -10.82 -16.64 -3.88
CA THR A 34 -9.81 -16.13 -4.83
C THR A 34 -9.44 -14.67 -4.57
N ALA A 35 -10.41 -13.80 -4.23
CA ALA A 35 -10.16 -12.42 -3.88
C ALA A 35 -9.29 -12.30 -2.63
N LEU A 36 -9.58 -13.12 -1.60
CA LEU A 36 -8.76 -13.23 -0.39
C LEU A 36 -7.34 -13.72 -0.73
N GLY A 37 -7.22 -14.74 -1.56
CA GLY A 37 -5.92 -15.27 -2.02
C GLY A 37 -5.09 -14.22 -2.76
N ILE A 38 -5.69 -13.47 -3.68
CA ILE A 38 -5.03 -12.38 -4.41
C ILE A 38 -4.60 -11.27 -3.45
N PHE A 39 -5.44 -10.90 -2.48
CA PHE A 39 -5.12 -9.89 -1.49
C PHE A 39 -3.93 -10.30 -0.61
N ILE A 40 -3.91 -11.55 -0.12
CA ILE A 40 -2.79 -12.09 0.65
C ILE A 40 -1.51 -12.14 -0.20
N LEU A 41 -1.60 -12.63 -1.44
CA LEU A 41 -0.45 -12.68 -2.34
C LEU A 41 0.09 -11.28 -2.65
N ALA A 42 -0.77 -10.29 -2.84
CA ALA A 42 -0.36 -8.90 -3.03
C ALA A 42 0.41 -8.35 -1.82
N GLY A 43 -0.05 -8.65 -0.60
CA GLY A 43 0.64 -8.26 0.64
C GLY A 43 1.97 -8.99 0.86
N ILE A 44 2.04 -10.29 0.57
CA ILE A 44 3.29 -11.07 0.67
C ILE A 44 4.32 -10.56 -0.35
N THR A 45 3.87 -10.28 -1.58
CA THR A 45 4.72 -9.75 -2.65
C THR A 45 5.32 -8.40 -2.22
N ASP A 46 4.52 -7.49 -1.65
CA ASP A 46 5.02 -6.22 -1.08
C ASP A 46 6.09 -6.42 0.01
N PHE A 47 5.85 -7.33 0.96
CA PHE A 47 6.82 -7.56 2.04
C PHE A 47 8.17 -8.05 1.52
N PHE A 48 8.14 -8.99 0.57
CA PHE A 48 9.36 -9.57 -0.02
C PHE A 48 10.09 -8.54 -0.90
N ASP A 49 9.33 -7.74 -1.64
CA ASP A 49 9.81 -6.71 -2.54
C ASP A 49 10.43 -5.52 -1.79
N GLY A 50 9.79 -5.08 -0.71
CA GLY A 50 10.31 -4.04 0.19
C GLY A 50 11.54 -4.50 0.99
N TYR A 51 11.70 -5.81 1.19
CA TYR A 51 12.91 -6.41 1.75
C TYR A 51 14.05 -6.43 0.72
N LEU A 52 13.79 -6.87 -0.51
CA LEU A 52 14.77 -6.87 -1.60
C LEU A 52 15.20 -5.44 -1.99
N ALA A 53 14.27 -4.50 -2.11
CA ALA A 53 14.55 -3.12 -2.47
C ALA A 53 15.45 -2.43 -1.44
N ARG A 54 15.22 -2.69 -0.14
CA ARG A 54 16.09 -2.20 0.94
C ARG A 54 17.49 -2.81 0.90
N SER A 55 17.61 -4.07 0.48
CA SER A 55 18.90 -4.76 0.35
C SER A 55 19.72 -4.25 -0.85
N MET A 56 19.10 -3.70 -1.89
CA MET A 56 19.79 -3.36 -3.15
C MET A 56 20.18 -1.88 -3.29
N GLN A 57 19.76 -0.98 -2.39
CA GLN A 57 20.01 0.49 -2.44
C GLN A 57 19.73 1.18 -3.80
N GLN A 58 19.04 0.50 -4.72
CA GLN A 58 18.75 0.98 -6.07
C GLN A 58 17.25 1.23 -6.23
N GLN A 59 16.66 2.04 -5.37
CA GLN A 59 15.28 2.47 -5.54
C GLN A 59 15.25 3.68 -6.50
N SER A 60 14.50 3.58 -7.59
CA SER A 60 14.33 4.72 -8.50
C SER A 60 13.45 5.78 -7.84
N THR A 61 13.67 7.06 -8.14
CA THR A 61 12.87 8.18 -7.61
C THR A 61 11.39 8.03 -7.98
N LEU A 62 11.08 7.49 -9.17
CA LEU A 62 9.71 7.22 -9.60
C LEU A 62 9.07 6.06 -8.83
N GLY A 63 9.81 4.96 -8.61
CA GLY A 63 9.30 3.82 -7.84
C GLY A 63 9.01 4.18 -6.39
N ALA A 64 9.89 4.98 -5.78
CA ALA A 64 9.69 5.50 -4.42
C ALA A 64 8.44 6.40 -4.29
N MET A 65 8.07 7.14 -5.34
CA MET A 65 6.83 7.92 -5.36
C MET A 65 5.58 7.06 -5.64
N LEU A 66 5.72 6.00 -6.43
CA LEU A 66 4.61 5.10 -6.79
C LEU A 66 4.25 4.12 -5.67
N ASP A 67 5.20 3.72 -4.82
CA ASP A 67 4.97 2.77 -3.73
C ASP A 67 3.84 3.19 -2.76
N PRO A 68 3.85 4.41 -2.20
CA PRO A 68 2.79 4.90 -1.31
C PRO A 68 1.45 5.08 -2.02
N ILE A 69 1.46 5.30 -3.34
CA ILE A 69 0.26 5.44 -4.15
C ILE A 69 -0.37 4.06 -4.36
N ALA A 70 0.44 3.07 -4.75
CA ALA A 70 -0.02 1.71 -5.00
C ALA A 70 -0.60 1.06 -3.73
N ASP A 71 0.03 1.29 -2.56
CA ASP A 71 -0.47 0.79 -1.28
C ASP A 71 -1.87 1.34 -0.93
N LYS A 72 -2.08 2.66 -1.07
CA LYS A 72 -3.38 3.30 -0.81
C LYS A 72 -4.45 2.90 -1.83
N LEU A 73 -4.07 2.71 -3.09
CA LEU A 73 -5.00 2.28 -4.14
C LEU A 73 -5.48 0.84 -3.89
N LEU A 74 -4.64 -0.05 -3.38
CA LEU A 74 -5.04 -1.43 -3.06
C LEU A 74 -6.11 -1.44 -1.97
N VAL A 75 -5.87 -0.74 -0.85
CA VAL A 75 -6.83 -0.65 0.27
C VAL A 75 -8.11 0.05 -0.16
N GLY A 76 -8.00 1.17 -0.90
CA GLY A 76 -9.14 1.91 -1.43
C GLY A 76 -10.00 1.06 -2.37
N ALA A 77 -9.37 0.35 -3.31
CA ALA A 77 -10.06 -0.55 -4.23
C ALA A 77 -10.78 -1.67 -3.48
N ALA A 78 -10.14 -2.29 -2.48
CA ALA A 78 -10.77 -3.34 -1.68
C ALA A 78 -12.04 -2.84 -0.96
N ILE A 79 -11.98 -1.66 -0.31
CA ILE A 79 -13.14 -1.07 0.36
C ILE A 79 -14.26 -0.75 -0.64
N VAL A 80 -13.93 -0.15 -1.79
CA VAL A 80 -14.91 0.17 -2.84
C VAL A 80 -15.59 -1.11 -3.35
N MET A 81 -14.84 -2.18 -3.59
CA MET A 81 -15.41 -3.44 -4.06
C MET A 81 -16.28 -4.14 -3.00
N LEU A 82 -15.95 -4.00 -1.71
CA LEU A 82 -16.79 -4.48 -0.61
C LEU A 82 -18.13 -3.72 -0.52
N VAL A 83 -18.12 -2.41 -0.78
CA VAL A 83 -19.36 -1.62 -0.89
C VAL A 83 -20.15 -2.02 -2.15
N TYR A 84 -19.48 -2.17 -3.30
CA TYR A 84 -20.09 -2.56 -4.56
C TYR A 84 -20.77 -3.94 -4.48
N SER A 85 -20.11 -4.92 -3.86
CA SER A 85 -20.64 -6.27 -3.63
C SER A 85 -21.74 -6.33 -2.56
N ARG A 86 -22.16 -5.19 -2.00
CA ARG A 86 -23.13 -5.08 -0.89
C ARG A 86 -22.74 -5.87 0.36
N ARG A 87 -21.45 -6.21 0.52
CA ARG A 87 -20.90 -6.77 1.77
C ARG A 87 -20.86 -5.72 2.86
N ILE A 88 -20.65 -4.47 2.46
CA ILE A 88 -20.77 -3.27 3.29
C ILE A 88 -21.95 -2.46 2.73
N ASP A 89 -23.10 -2.50 3.41
CA ASP A 89 -24.30 -1.79 2.99
C ASP A 89 -24.92 -0.94 4.12
N GLY A 90 -25.82 -0.04 3.72
CA GLY A 90 -26.54 0.85 4.63
C GLY A 90 -25.62 1.66 5.55
N ILE A 91 -25.82 1.51 6.86
CA ILE A 91 -25.12 2.27 7.89
C ILE A 91 -23.63 1.86 7.99
N THR A 92 -23.27 0.63 7.59
CA THR A 92 -21.89 0.14 7.65
C THR A 92 -20.96 0.79 6.60
N VAL A 93 -21.51 1.50 5.61
CA VAL A 93 -20.73 2.31 4.66
C VAL A 93 -20.06 3.50 5.38
N ILE A 94 -20.69 4.06 6.41
CA ILE A 94 -20.16 5.19 7.17
C ILE A 94 -18.79 4.86 7.79
N PRO A 95 -18.61 3.78 8.58
CA PRO A 95 -17.31 3.42 9.11
C PRO A 95 -16.29 3.09 8.01
N ALA A 96 -16.71 2.47 6.89
CA ALA A 96 -15.81 2.21 5.76
C ALA A 96 -15.25 3.51 5.16
N VAL A 97 -16.09 4.53 4.97
CA VAL A 97 -15.67 5.86 4.51
C VAL A 97 -14.77 6.55 5.54
N ILE A 98 -15.06 6.44 6.84
CA ILE A 98 -14.21 7.02 7.89
C ILE A 98 -12.82 6.38 7.89
N ILE A 99 -12.73 5.06 7.78
CA ILE A 99 -11.46 4.33 7.69
C ILE A 99 -10.68 4.81 6.47
N LEU A 100 -11.33 4.88 5.31
CA LEU A 100 -10.71 5.33 4.08
C LEU A 100 -10.18 6.77 4.23
N CYS A 101 -11.02 7.71 4.66
CA CYS A 101 -10.61 9.09 4.92
C CYS A 101 -9.43 9.18 5.90
N ARG A 102 -9.45 8.42 7.00
CA ARG A 102 -8.33 8.38 7.97
C ARG A 102 -7.04 7.92 7.28
N GLU A 103 -7.10 6.86 6.51
CA GLU A 103 -5.92 6.28 5.86
C GLU A 103 -5.29 7.26 4.87
N PHE A 104 -6.11 7.95 4.06
CA PHE A 104 -5.65 8.96 3.13
C PHE A 104 -5.16 10.24 3.83
N LEU A 105 -5.89 10.76 4.81
CA LEU A 105 -5.54 11.99 5.53
C LEU A 105 -4.27 11.83 6.37
N VAL A 106 -4.18 10.78 7.19
CA VAL A 106 -3.01 10.56 8.07
C VAL A 106 -1.76 10.32 7.23
N SER A 107 -1.89 9.53 6.15
CA SER A 107 -0.76 9.25 5.27
C SER A 107 -0.36 10.47 4.44
N GLY A 108 -1.33 11.23 3.89
CA GLY A 108 -1.07 12.46 3.15
C GLY A 108 -0.43 13.53 4.02
N LEU A 109 -0.91 13.71 5.25
CA LEU A 109 -0.32 14.61 6.23
C LEU A 109 1.09 14.19 6.61
N ARG A 110 1.34 12.89 6.81
CA ARG A 110 2.68 12.36 7.12
C ARG A 110 3.66 12.65 5.98
N GLU A 111 3.26 12.39 4.74
CA GLU A 111 4.06 12.66 3.55
C GLU A 111 4.36 14.16 3.40
N PHE A 112 3.32 15.00 3.58
CA PHE A 112 3.44 16.45 3.52
C PHE A 112 4.39 16.99 4.60
N LEU A 113 4.26 16.53 5.84
CA LEU A 113 5.16 16.91 6.94
C LEU A 113 6.60 16.40 6.72
N ALA A 114 6.78 15.20 6.18
CA ALA A 114 8.10 14.69 5.81
C ALA A 114 8.74 15.52 4.68
N SER A 115 7.94 15.97 3.71
CA SER A 115 8.39 16.81 2.60
C SER A 115 8.74 18.24 3.03
N LEU A 116 8.01 18.78 4.03
CA LEU A 116 8.23 20.12 4.56
C LEU A 116 9.53 20.27 5.34
N LYS A 117 10.23 19.17 5.64
CA LYS A 117 11.55 19.20 6.26
C LYS A 117 11.56 20.20 7.43
N VAL A 118 10.58 20.12 8.34
CA VAL A 118 10.92 20.46 9.71
C VAL A 118 12.01 19.46 10.03
N SER A 119 13.26 19.92 9.91
CA SER A 119 14.35 19.46 10.73
C SER A 119 13.80 19.53 12.15
N VAL A 120 13.11 18.48 12.58
CA VAL A 120 13.10 18.14 13.99
C VAL A 120 14.60 17.97 14.22
N PRO A 121 15.26 18.93 14.91
CA PRO A 121 16.65 18.73 15.24
C PRO A 121 16.65 17.37 15.92
N VAL A 122 17.46 16.45 15.40
CA VAL A 122 17.70 15.19 16.09
C VAL A 122 18.23 15.63 17.44
N SER A 123 17.36 15.65 18.44
CA SER A 123 17.78 15.79 19.82
C SER A 123 18.75 14.64 20.06
N ARG A 124 19.71 14.87 20.96
CA ARG A 124 20.98 14.16 21.00
C ARG A 124 20.99 12.71 21.52
N PRO A 125 19.91 11.98 21.93
CA PRO A 125 20.15 10.71 22.60
C PRO A 125 20.60 9.60 21.63
N ALA A 126 20.66 9.85 20.31
CA ALA A 126 21.22 8.90 19.33
C ALA A 126 22.76 8.82 19.29
N LYS A 127 23.51 9.71 19.97
CA LYS A 127 25.00 9.64 19.99
C LYS A 127 25.59 8.77 21.10
N TRP A 128 24.79 8.26 22.04
CA TRP A 128 25.32 7.56 23.23
C TRP A 128 25.26 6.03 23.17
N LYS A 129 24.73 5.41 22.10
CA LYS A 129 24.74 3.95 21.94
C LYS A 129 25.72 3.41 20.90
N THR A 130 26.63 4.25 20.38
CA THR A 130 27.67 3.83 19.43
C THR A 130 29.09 3.91 20.00
N ALA A 131 29.24 4.04 21.32
CA ALA A 131 30.54 3.95 21.98
C ALA A 131 30.41 3.18 23.30
N GLY A 132 30.45 1.86 23.18
CA GLY A 132 30.50 0.89 24.28
C GLY A 132 30.84 -0.45 23.69
#